data_AF-A0A953ZHA4-F1
#
_entry.id   AF-A0A953ZHA4-F1
#
_cell.length_a   1.000
_cell.length_b   1.000
_cell.length_c   1.000
_cell.angle_alpha   90.00
_cell.angle_beta   90.00
_cell.angle_gamma   90.00
#
_symmetry.space_group_name_H-M   'P 1'
#
loop_
_entity.id
_entity.type
_entity.pdbx_description
1 polymer ?
#
loop_
_entity_poly.entity_id
_entity_poly.type
_entity_poly.pdbx_seq_one_letter_code
_entity_poly.pdbx_strand_id
1 'polypeptide(L)'
;GRSPTSESSVKESFSCDRCPLRGICETPCPPVEALLPSADHGVMDSLRRRGALFAARRLHDRICETRFLIEHRDVLTGRLRIVFDLTYKDGLSQREIALRLGVHRHSVGHWLRQALEVISDSAMGDAPPSLN
;
A
#
# COMPACT_ATOMS: atom_id res chain seq x y z
N GLY A 1 3.02 6.24 52.08
CA GLY A 1 2.82 6.54 50.65
C GLY A 1 4.13 6.96 50.05
N ARG A 2 4.68 6.14 49.15
CA ARG A 2 5.81 6.45 48.25
C ARG A 2 5.90 5.30 47.25
N SER A 3 5.43 5.53 46.03
CA SER A 3 6.08 4.98 44.82
C SER A 3 7.43 5.70 44.67
N PRO A 4 8.48 5.15 44.01
CA PRO A 4 8.40 4.49 42.71
C PRO A 4 9.32 3.26 42.53
N THR A 5 8.92 2.30 41.71
CA THR A 5 9.88 1.40 41.05
C THR A 5 9.64 1.44 39.55
N SER A 6 10.53 2.18 38.91
CA SER A 6 10.96 2.00 37.54
C SER A 6 11.49 0.58 37.35
N GLU A 7 10.89 -0.19 36.45
CA GLU A 7 11.57 -1.32 35.82
C GLU A 7 11.42 -1.22 34.30
N SER A 8 12.52 -0.77 33.70
CA SER A 8 12.89 -0.96 32.32
C SER A 8 12.63 -2.40 31.88
N SER A 9 11.93 -2.60 30.76
CA SER A 9 12.10 -3.85 30.02
C SER A 9 11.71 -3.72 28.55
N VAL A 10 12.78 -3.77 27.75
CA VAL A 10 12.86 -4.34 26.41
C VAL A 10 12.24 -3.53 25.26
N LYS A 11 13.09 -2.67 24.67
CA LYS A 11 13.06 -2.40 23.23
C LYS A 11 13.43 -3.68 22.48
N GLU A 12 12.50 -4.62 22.37
CA GLU A 12 12.57 -5.64 21.34
C GLU A 12 11.77 -5.09 20.17
N SER A 13 12.45 -4.91 19.04
CA SER A 13 11.82 -4.64 17.75
C SER A 13 11.05 -5.88 17.31
N PHE A 14 9.92 -6.17 17.97
CA PHE A 14 9.01 -7.18 17.51
C PHE A 14 8.34 -6.68 16.24
N SER A 15 8.60 -7.37 15.13
CA SER A 15 7.73 -7.33 13.96
C SER A 15 6.29 -7.57 14.43
N CYS A 16 5.31 -6.84 13.87
CA CYS A 16 3.89 -6.96 14.25
C CYS A 16 3.42 -8.43 14.35
N ASP A 17 3.97 -9.28 13.49
CA ASP A 17 3.70 -10.72 13.40
C ASP A 17 4.04 -11.53 14.66
N ARG A 18 4.92 -11.01 15.53
CA ARG A 18 5.35 -11.65 16.79
C ARG A 18 4.90 -10.89 18.04
N CYS A 19 4.01 -9.91 17.88
CA CYS A 19 3.52 -9.13 19.01
C CYS A 19 2.64 -9.99 19.94
N PRO A 20 2.95 -10.10 21.24
CA PRO A 20 2.14 -10.88 22.20
C PRO A 20 0.72 -10.32 22.38
N LEU A 21 0.52 -9.03 22.10
CA LEU A 21 -0.78 -8.35 22.17
C LEU A 21 -1.56 -8.41 20.85
N ARG A 22 -1.04 -9.08 19.80
CA ARG A 22 -1.64 -9.09 18.45
C ARG A 22 -3.10 -9.55 18.44
N GLY A 23 -3.46 -10.51 19.29
CA GLY A 23 -4.83 -11.04 19.38
C GLY A 23 -5.86 -10.04 19.95
N ILE A 24 -5.40 -9.00 20.64
CA ILE A 24 -6.23 -7.96 21.27
C ILE A 24 -5.86 -6.55 20.78
N CYS A 25 -5.01 -6.46 19.76
CA CYS A 25 -4.49 -5.19 19.26
C CYS A 25 -5.54 -4.50 18.41
N GLU A 26 -5.94 -3.29 18.81
CA GLU A 26 -7.02 -2.56 18.14
C GLU A 26 -6.55 -1.35 17.33
N THR A 27 -5.30 -0.92 17.50
CA THR A 27 -4.68 0.19 16.76
C THR A 27 -3.26 -0.17 16.33
N PRO A 28 -2.81 0.25 15.13
CA PRO A 28 -1.41 0.11 14.76
C PRO A 28 -0.55 0.87 15.78
N CYS A 29 0.49 0.22 16.31
CA CYS A 29 1.42 0.89 17.21
C CYS A 29 2.30 1.87 16.42
N PRO A 30 2.89 2.90 17.07
CA PRO A 30 3.69 3.92 16.40
C PRO A 30 4.80 3.36 15.47
N PRO A 31 5.48 2.25 15.81
CA PRO A 31 6.44 1.62 14.89
C PRO A 31 5.84 1.07 13.59
N VAL A 32 4.62 0.51 13.63
CA VAL A 32 3.92 -0.01 12.44
C VAL A 32 3.35 1.13 11.63
N GLU A 33 2.80 2.16 12.29
CA GLU A 33 2.27 3.34 11.63
C GLU A 33 3.35 4.10 10.84
N ALA A 34 4.59 4.13 11.35
CA ALA A 34 5.75 4.70 10.64
C ALA A 34 6.16 3.92 9.37
N LEU A 35 5.73 2.66 9.21
CA LEU A 35 5.99 1.85 8.02
C LEU A 35 4.91 2.01 6.94
N LEU A 36 3.75 2.58 7.30
CA LEU A 36 2.66 2.81 6.36
C LEU A 36 2.95 4.05 5.49
N PRO A 37 2.54 4.05 4.20
CA PRO A 37 2.51 5.27 3.40
C PRO A 37 1.68 6.36 4.09
N SER A 38 2.07 7.63 3.91
CA SER A 38 1.40 8.76 4.55
C SER A 38 -0.09 8.89 4.19
N ALA A 39 -0.49 8.38 3.03
CA ALA A 39 -1.89 8.31 2.60
C ALA A 39 -2.74 7.35 3.46
N ASP A 40 -2.11 6.43 4.19
CA ASP A 40 -2.76 5.40 5.00
C ASP A 40 -2.69 5.70 6.52
N HIS A 41 -2.01 6.78 6.92
CA HIS A 41 -1.95 7.25 8.32
C HIS A 41 -3.35 7.70 8.78
N GLY A 42 -3.79 7.26 9.96
CA GLY A 42 -5.13 7.59 10.50
C GLY A 42 -6.33 7.00 9.73
N VAL A 43 -6.13 6.44 8.53
CA VAL A 43 -7.18 5.73 7.78
C VAL A 43 -7.62 4.47 8.55
N MET A 44 -6.69 3.80 9.24
CA MET A 44 -6.98 2.62 10.06
C MET A 44 -7.97 2.90 11.21
N ASP A 45 -7.93 4.09 11.82
CA ASP A 45 -8.91 4.50 12.85
C ASP A 45 -10.32 4.73 12.26
N SER A 46 -10.39 5.24 11.03
CA SER A 46 -11.67 5.38 10.31
C SER A 46 -12.24 4.01 9.89
N LEU A 47 -11.37 3.04 9.59
CA LEU A 47 -11.73 1.67 9.24
C LEU A 47 -12.10 0.82 10.46
N ARG A 48 -11.52 1.09 11.65
CA ARG A 48 -11.90 0.47 12.92
C ARG A 48 -13.37 0.68 13.26
N ARG A 49 -13.90 1.89 13.05
CA ARG A 49 -15.34 2.20 13.22
C ARG A 49 -16.26 1.40 12.29
N ARG A 50 -15.73 0.76 11.25
CA ARG A 50 -16.47 -0.09 10.30
C ARG A 50 -16.06 -1.57 10.34
N GLY A 51 -15.20 -1.97 11.29
CA GLY A 51 -14.74 -3.36 11.49
C GLY A 51 -13.32 -3.59 10.97
N ALA A 52 -12.37 -3.79 11.90
CA ALA A 52 -10.94 -3.99 11.61
C ALA A 52 -10.62 -5.17 10.67
N LEU A 53 -11.48 -6.19 10.61
CA LEU A 53 -11.37 -7.30 9.65
C LEU A 53 -11.43 -6.82 8.19
N PHE A 54 -12.29 -5.84 7.89
CA PHE A 54 -12.38 -5.27 6.54
C PHE A 54 -11.12 -4.47 6.18
N ALA A 55 -10.48 -3.83 7.16
CA ALA A 55 -9.22 -3.10 6.95
C ALA A 55 -8.07 -4.05 6.59
N ALA A 56 -7.91 -5.13 7.35
CA ALA A 56 -6.88 -6.14 7.10
C ALA A 56 -7.09 -6.83 5.75
N ARG A 57 -8.35 -7.17 5.41
CA ARG A 57 -8.69 -7.74 4.10
C ARG A 57 -8.38 -6.77 2.97
N ARG A 58 -8.79 -5.51 3.08
CA ARG A 58 -8.51 -4.48 2.07
C ARG A 58 -7.02 -4.23 1.87
N LEU A 59 -6.23 -4.22 2.95
CA LEU A 59 -4.78 -4.06 2.85
C LEU A 59 -4.15 -5.28 2.16
N HIS A 60 -4.57 -6.49 2.53
CA HIS A 60 -4.14 -7.72 1.88
C HIS A 60 -4.47 -7.69 0.39
N ASP A 61 -5.71 -7.36 0.03
CA ASP A 61 -6.16 -7.27 -1.36
C ASP A 61 -5.33 -6.24 -2.15
N ARG A 62 -5.02 -5.08 -1.55
CA ARG A 62 -4.12 -4.08 -2.16
C ARG A 62 -2.68 -4.56 -2.34
N ILE A 63 -2.15 -5.31 -1.38
CA ILE A 63 -0.80 -5.89 -1.48
C ILE A 63 -0.77 -6.92 -2.63
N CYS A 64 -1.77 -7.80 -2.69
CA CYS A 64 -1.90 -8.80 -3.76
C CYS A 64 -2.02 -8.14 -5.14
N GLU A 65 -2.90 -7.13 -5.27
CA GLU A 65 -3.06 -6.35 -6.50
C GLU A 65 -1.75 -5.68 -6.90
N THR A 66 -1.08 -5.00 -5.97
CA THR A 66 0.19 -4.31 -6.25
C THR A 66 1.28 -5.29 -6.70
N ARG A 67 1.38 -6.45 -6.06
CA ARG A 67 2.33 -7.51 -6.46
C ARG A 67 2.02 -8.02 -7.86
N PHE A 68 0.76 -8.33 -8.14
CA PHE A 68 0.31 -8.77 -9.46
C PHE A 68 0.69 -7.76 -10.55
N LEU A 69 0.44 -6.47 -10.31
CA LEU A 69 0.79 -5.40 -11.25
C LEU A 69 2.31 -5.32 -11.50
N ILE A 70 3.13 -5.47 -10.45
CA ILE A 70 4.59 -5.45 -10.56
C ILE A 70 5.11 -6.66 -11.34
N GLU A 71 4.55 -7.85 -11.10
CA GLU A 71 4.91 -9.10 -11.80
C GLU A 71 4.64 -9.02 -13.30
N HIS A 72 3.55 -8.37 -13.69
CA HIS A 72 3.13 -8.25 -15.10
C HIS A 72 3.67 -7.00 -15.79
N ARG A 73 4.50 -6.20 -15.12
CA ARG A 73 5.02 -4.93 -15.63
C ARG A 73 5.62 -5.01 -17.03
N ASP A 74 6.25 -6.13 -17.40
CA ASP A 74 7.00 -6.24 -18.66
C ASP A 74 6.13 -6.22 -19.92
N VAL A 75 4.80 -6.38 -19.79
CA VAL A 75 3.84 -6.15 -20.87
C VAL A 75 3.73 -4.67 -21.24
N LEU A 76 4.13 -3.76 -20.33
CA LEU A 76 4.12 -2.33 -20.56
C LEU A 76 5.34 -1.89 -21.36
N THR A 77 5.10 -0.98 -22.30
CA THR A 77 6.17 -0.37 -23.12
C THR A 77 6.07 1.15 -23.10
N GLY A 78 7.16 1.82 -23.48
CA GLY A 78 7.21 3.28 -23.66
C GLY A 78 6.74 4.06 -22.44
N ARG A 79 5.83 5.02 -22.67
CA ARG A 79 5.33 5.94 -21.63
C ARG A 79 4.56 5.24 -20.51
N LEU A 80 3.83 4.17 -20.82
CA LEU A 80 3.05 3.44 -19.80
C LEU A 80 3.97 2.81 -18.76
N ARG A 81 5.05 2.17 -19.21
CA ARG A 81 6.07 1.59 -18.33
C ARG A 81 6.75 2.63 -17.46
N ILE A 82 7.12 3.78 -18.04
CA ILE A 82 7.79 4.87 -17.31
C ILE A 82 6.90 5.39 -16.18
N VAL A 83 5.63 5.67 -16.47
CA VAL A 83 4.69 6.21 -15.47
C VAL A 83 4.37 5.16 -14.40
N PHE A 84 4.26 3.89 -14.80
CA PHE A 84 4.08 2.77 -13.89
C PHE A 84 5.27 2.63 -12.93
N ASP A 85 6.50 2.66 -13.43
CA ASP A 85 7.73 2.59 -12.61
C ASP A 85 7.80 3.71 -11.58
N LEU A 86 7.59 4.95 -12.03
CA LEU A 86 7.63 6.10 -11.13
C LEU A 86 6.58 5.98 -10.01
N THR A 87 5.45 5.34 -10.29
CA THR A 87 4.37 5.16 -9.31
C THR A 87 4.64 4.00 -8.34
N TYR A 88 4.95 2.82 -8.86
CA TYR A 88 4.97 1.57 -8.07
C TYR A 88 6.37 1.16 -7.60
N LYS A 89 7.44 1.61 -8.28
CA LYS A 89 8.83 1.39 -7.82
C LYS A 89 9.37 2.58 -7.05
N ASP A 90 9.18 3.78 -7.58
CA ASP A 90 9.76 4.99 -6.98
C ASP A 90 8.82 5.67 -5.97
N GLY A 91 7.56 5.22 -5.87
CA GLY A 91 6.59 5.73 -4.89
C GLY A 91 6.16 7.17 -5.12
N LEU A 92 6.34 7.72 -6.33
CA LEU A 92 6.02 9.10 -6.63
C LEU A 92 4.51 9.31 -6.83
N SER A 93 4.02 10.46 -6.35
CA SER A 93 2.67 10.90 -6.63
C SER A 93 2.50 11.33 -8.08
N GLN A 94 1.26 11.30 -8.59
CA GLN A 94 0.96 11.79 -9.95
C GLN A 94 1.40 13.23 -10.19
N ARG A 95 1.44 14.07 -9.14
CA ARG A 95 1.91 15.45 -9.23
C ARG A 95 3.41 15.51 -9.44
N GLU A 96 4.17 14.73 -8.70
CA GLU A 96 5.63 14.65 -8.85
C GLU A 96 6.01 14.06 -10.20
N ILE A 97 5.28 13.05 -10.66
CA ILE A 97 5.46 12.47 -12.00
C ILE A 97 5.16 13.50 -13.09
N ALA A 98 4.07 14.25 -12.94
CA ALA A 98 3.70 15.31 -13.89
C ALA A 98 4.79 16.38 -14.02
N LEU A 99 5.33 16.84 -12.87
CA LEU A 99 6.45 17.77 -12.83
C LEU A 99 7.70 17.18 -13.48
N ARG A 100 8.03 15.92 -13.17
CA ARG A 100 9.23 15.23 -13.67
C ARG A 100 9.19 15.00 -15.18
N LEU A 101 8.01 14.71 -15.73
CA LEU A 101 7.83 14.46 -17.16
C LEU A 101 7.46 15.72 -17.97
N GLY A 102 7.23 16.86 -17.31
CA GLY A 102 6.81 18.10 -17.95
C GLY A 102 5.42 18.02 -18.59
N VAL A 103 4.50 17.29 -17.96
CA VAL A 103 3.15 17.03 -18.48
C VAL A 103 2.06 17.45 -17.51
N HIS A 104 0.81 17.50 -17.97
CA HIS A 104 -0.33 17.74 -17.10
C HIS A 104 -0.62 16.51 -16.22
N ARG A 105 -1.01 16.73 -14.96
CA ARG A 105 -1.37 15.64 -14.01
C ARG A 105 -2.44 14.71 -14.57
N HIS A 106 -3.41 15.25 -15.32
CA HIS A 106 -4.47 14.46 -15.95
C HIS A 106 -3.91 13.43 -16.95
N SER A 107 -2.85 13.77 -17.69
CA SER A 107 -2.18 12.86 -18.62
C SER A 107 -1.53 11.69 -17.88
N VAL A 108 -0.92 11.94 -16.72
CA VAL A 108 -0.36 10.90 -15.85
C VAL A 108 -1.45 9.93 -15.38
N GLY A 109 -2.59 10.48 -14.90
CA GLY A 109 -3.72 9.66 -14.47
C GLY A 109 -4.33 8.83 -15.60
N HIS A 110 -4.38 9.38 -16.82
CA HIS A 110 -4.81 8.66 -18.02
C HIS A 110 -3.84 7.51 -18.36
N TRP A 111 -2.54 7.78 -18.40
CA TRP A 111 -1.54 6.75 -18.69
C TRP A 111 -1.48 5.66 -17.63
N LEU A 112 -1.70 5.97 -16.35
CA LEU A 112 -1.81 4.95 -15.32
C LEU A 112 -3.01 4.03 -15.55
N ARG A 113 -4.20 4.58 -15.83
CA ARG A 113 -5.37 3.75 -16.13
C ARG A 113 -5.13 2.84 -17.33
N GLN A 114 -4.56 3.39 -18.39
CA GLN A 114 -4.23 2.62 -19.59
C GLN A 114 -3.18 1.53 -19.31
N ALA A 115 -2.20 1.79 -18.45
CA ALA A 115 -1.23 0.77 -18.04
C ALA A 115 -1.90 -0.38 -17.27
N LEU A 116 -2.84 -0.07 -16.38
CA LEU A 116 -3.59 -1.08 -15.64
C LEU A 116 -4.48 -1.92 -16.56
N GLU A 117 -5.15 -1.29 -17.53
CA GLU A 117 -5.96 -1.98 -18.55
C GLU A 117 -5.11 -2.96 -19.38
N VAL A 118 -3.91 -2.55 -19.83
CA VAL A 118 -3.01 -3.43 -20.58
C VAL A 118 -2.53 -4.62 -19.74
N ILE A 119 -2.24 -4.40 -18.45
CA ILE A 119 -1.88 -5.49 -17.54
C ILE A 119 -3.07 -6.44 -17.32
N SER A 120 -4.29 -5.93 -17.12
CA SER A 120 -5.46 -6.79 -16.95
C SER A 120 -5.79 -7.58 -18.21
N ASP A 121 -5.68 -6.96 -19.38
CA ASP A 121 -5.99 -7.61 -20.66
C ASP A 121 -4.96 -8.69 -21.01
N SER A 122 -3.68 -8.42 -20.74
CA SER A 122 -2.62 -9.41 -20.95
C SER A 122 -2.73 -10.61 -20.00
N ALA A 123 -3.16 -10.38 -18.75
CA ALA A 123 -3.41 -11.46 -17.79
C ALA A 123 -4.69 -12.26 -18.10
N MET A 124 -5.70 -11.67 -18.75
CA MET A 124 -6.90 -12.39 -19.18
C MET A 124 -6.67 -13.37 -20.34
N GLY A 125 -5.49 -13.33 -20.98
CA GLY A 125 -5.01 -14.41 -21.88
C GLY A 125 -4.71 -15.73 -21.15
N ASP A 126 -4.49 -15.68 -19.83
CA ASP A 126 -4.28 -16.82 -18.92
C ASP A 126 -5.36 -16.91 -17.80
N ALA A 127 -6.37 -16.02 -17.85
CA ALA A 127 -7.59 -15.85 -17.05
C ALA A 127 -7.49 -15.79 -15.50
N PRO A 128 -7.89 -14.65 -14.90
CA PRO A 128 -8.48 -14.60 -13.56
C PRO A 128 -9.92 -14.05 -13.58
N PRO A 129 -10.86 -14.47 -12.69
CA PRO A 129 -12.11 -13.75 -12.51
C PRO A 129 -12.22 -13.04 -11.15
N SER A 130 -12.31 -11.71 -11.26
CA SER A 130 -13.30 -10.81 -10.64
C SER A 130 -13.33 -10.61 -9.12
N LEU A 131 -13.24 -9.33 -8.70
CA LEU A 131 -13.82 -8.84 -7.45
C LEU A 131 -14.70 -7.61 -7.75
N ASN A 132 -16.00 -7.77 -7.46
CA ASN A 132 -17.00 -6.70 -7.32
C ASN A 132 -16.71 -5.85 -6.07
#